data_AF-A0A504YFU1-F1
#
_entry.id   AF-A0A504YFU1-F1
#
_cell.length_a   1.000
_cell.length_b   1.000
_cell.length_c   1.000
_cell.angle_alpha   90.00
_cell.angle_beta   90.00
_cell.angle_gamma   90.00
#
_symmetry.space_group_name_H-M   'P 1'
#
loop_
_entity.id
_entity.type
_entity.pdbx_description
1 polymer ?
#
loop_
_entity_poly.entity_id
_entity_poly.type
_entity_poly.pdbx_seq_one_letter_code
_entity_poly.pdbx_strand_id
1 'polypeptide(L)'
;MVDKSLNAEFIDAHNEYRALHGCGKLKFDMTLARSAQKYAEQLAQLGYMNHSSCDGYGENLAARSSSGVATMTGKIRSDCEQ
;
A
#
# COMPACT_ATOMS: atom_id res chain seq x y z
N MET A 1 -4.30 -0.54 13.77
CA MET A 1 -5.67 -0.18 13.30
C MET A 1 -5.58 0.20 11.84
N VAL A 2 -6.56 -0.15 11.00
CA VAL A 2 -6.52 0.18 9.56
C VAL A 2 -6.75 1.67 9.34
N ASP A 3 -5.83 2.35 8.67
CA ASP A 3 -5.96 3.77 8.30
C ASP A 3 -6.80 3.91 7.02
N LYS A 4 -8.03 4.42 7.15
CA LYS A 4 -8.95 4.57 6.01
C LYS A 4 -8.50 5.66 5.03
N SER A 5 -7.87 6.73 5.51
CA SER A 5 -7.41 7.82 4.65
C SER A 5 -6.28 7.35 3.77
N LEU A 6 -5.29 6.68 4.38
CA LEU A 6 -4.16 6.11 3.65
C LEU A 6 -4.62 5.08 2.61
N ASN A 7 -5.55 4.20 2.97
CA ASN A 7 -6.08 3.21 2.03
C ASN A 7 -6.85 3.83 0.86
N ALA A 8 -7.61 4.91 1.12
CA ALA A 8 -8.32 5.63 0.06
C ALA A 8 -7.32 6.24 -0.93
N GLU A 9 -6.29 6.93 -0.44
CA GLU A 9 -5.23 7.50 -1.28
C GLU A 9 -4.57 6.44 -2.17
N PHE A 10 -4.21 5.28 -1.59
CA PHE A 10 -3.60 4.19 -2.35
C PHE A 10 -4.53 3.62 -3.41
N ILE A 11 -5.83 3.45 -3.13
CA ILE A 11 -6.79 2.94 -4.12
C ILE A 11 -6.99 3.93 -5.25
N ASP A 12 -7.09 5.22 -4.94
CA ASP A 12 -7.25 6.27 -5.95
C ASP A 12 -6.03 6.31 -6.87
N ALA A 13 -4.82 6.29 -6.29
CA ALA A 13 -3.58 6.26 -7.06
C ALA A 13 -3.46 5.02 -7.96
N HIS A 14 -3.80 3.83 -7.45
CA HIS A 14 -3.80 2.62 -8.28
C HIS A 14 -4.83 2.69 -9.39
N ASN A 15 -6.02 3.21 -9.11
CA ASN A 15 -7.10 3.33 -10.09
C ASN A 15 -6.76 4.32 -11.20
N GLU A 16 -6.01 5.38 -10.91
CA GLU A 16 -5.49 6.30 -11.92
C GLU A 16 -4.54 5.59 -12.89
N TYR A 17 -3.50 4.91 -12.37
CA TYR A 17 -2.60 4.14 -13.22
C TYR A 17 -3.31 3.02 -13.99
N ARG A 18 -4.26 2.32 -13.36
CA ARG A 18 -5.05 1.29 -14.05
C ARG A 18 -5.86 1.86 -15.21
N ALA A 19 -6.42 3.07 -15.05
CA ALA A 19 -7.14 3.73 -16.13
C ALA A 19 -6.24 4.06 -17.32
N LEU A 20 -4.99 4.51 -17.08
CA LEU A 20 -4.00 4.75 -18.14
C LEU A 20 -3.70 3.49 -18.96
N HIS A 21 -3.78 2.32 -18.34
CA HIS A 21 -3.60 1.01 -18.98
C HIS A 21 -4.90 0.34 -19.43
N GLY A 22 -6.04 1.05 -19.43
CA GLY A 22 -7.34 0.51 -19.86
C GLY A 22 -7.92 -0.59 -18.96
N CYS A 23 -7.44 -0.71 -17.72
CA CYS A 23 -7.89 -1.71 -16.76
C CYS A 23 -9.07 -1.20 -15.91
N GLY A 24 -9.99 -2.10 -15.52
CA GLY A 24 -11.12 -1.76 -14.66
C GLY A 24 -10.70 -1.32 -13.24
N LYS A 25 -11.53 -0.53 -12.56
CA LYS A 25 -11.23 -0.02 -11.20
C LYS A 25 -11.23 -1.12 -10.14
N LEU A 26 -10.28 -1.04 -9.21
CA LEU A 26 -10.27 -1.78 -7.96
C LEU A 26 -11.26 -1.16 -6.97
N LYS A 27 -11.72 -1.99 -6.03
CA LYS A 27 -12.57 -1.59 -4.91
C LYS A 27 -11.89 -1.94 -3.60
N PHE A 28 -12.13 -1.13 -2.58
CA PHE A 28 -11.62 -1.39 -1.24
C PHE A 28 -12.24 -2.66 -0.64
N ASP A 29 -11.41 -3.52 -0.06
CA ASP A 29 -11.82 -4.67 0.72
C ASP A 29 -11.30 -4.53 2.16
N MET A 30 -12.22 -4.43 3.12
CA MET A 30 -11.89 -4.23 4.53
C MET A 30 -11.18 -5.45 5.15
N THR A 31 -11.48 -6.65 4.68
CA THR A 31 -10.86 -7.88 5.16
C THR A 31 -9.41 -7.93 4.69
N LEU A 32 -9.18 -7.64 3.40
CA LEU A 32 -7.82 -7.57 2.84
C LEU A 32 -6.98 -6.48 3.53
N ALA A 33 -7.56 -5.30 3.76
CA ALA A 33 -6.87 -4.20 4.44
C ALA A 33 -6.47 -4.55 5.89
N ARG A 34 -7.30 -5.30 6.62
CA ARG A 34 -6.98 -5.77 7.97
C ARG A 34 -5.83 -6.77 7.94
N SER A 35 -5.84 -7.71 6.99
CA SER A 35 -4.75 -8.69 6.83
C SER A 35 -3.44 -8.01 6.45
N ALA A 36 -3.47 -7.08 5.50
CA ALA A 36 -2.30 -6.30 5.08
C ALA A 36 -1.72 -5.46 6.24
N GLN A 37 -2.57 -4.77 7.02
CA GLN A 37 -2.13 -4.01 8.19
C GLN A 37 -1.45 -4.91 9.23
N LYS A 38 -2.05 -6.06 9.54
CA LYS A 38 -1.46 -7.03 10.48
C LYS A 38 -0.10 -7.52 9.99
N TYR A 39 0.03 -7.78 8.69
CA TYR A 39 1.29 -8.26 8.12
C TYR A 39 2.37 -7.17 8.11
N ALA A 40 2.01 -5.93 7.78
CA ALA A 40 2.92 -4.79 7.86
C ALA A 40 3.47 -4.58 9.30
N GLU A 41 2.62 -4.73 10.32
CA GLU A 41 3.03 -4.70 11.72
C GLU A 41 4.00 -5.83 12.08
N GLN A 42 3.81 -7.04 11.52
CA GLN A 42 4.74 -8.16 11.69
C GLN A 42 6.08 -7.90 11.01
N LEU A 43 6.09 -7.41 9.76
CA LEU A 43 7.33 -7.07 9.04
C LEU A 43 8.12 -5.96 9.75
N ALA A 44 7.42 -4.96 10.32
CA ALA A 44 8.05 -3.91 11.10
C ALA A 44 8.76 -4.47 12.35
N GLN A 45 8.23 -5.52 12.98
CA GLN A 45 8.88 -6.20 14.11
C GLN A 45 10.06 -7.08 13.68
N LEU A 46 9.95 -7.75 12.52
CA LEU A 46 11.01 -8.60 11.98
C LEU A 46 12.22 -7.80 11.47
N GLY A 47 11.99 -6.59 10.97
CA GLY A 47 13.05 -5.71 10.46
C GLY A 47 13.56 -6.07 9.06
N TYR A 48 12.90 -7.00 8.37
CA TYR A 48 13.18 -7.32 6.97
C TYR A 48 11.89 -7.56 6.18
N MET A 49 11.95 -7.36 4.88
CA MET A 49 10.83 -7.53 3.96
C MET A 49 10.79 -8.98 3.47
N ASN A 50 9.67 -9.65 3.65
CA ASN A 50 9.43 -10.97 3.11
C ASN A 50 7.97 -11.08 2.71
N HIS A 51 7.69 -11.81 1.63
CA HIS A 51 6.32 -12.04 1.21
C HIS A 51 5.58 -12.96 2.19
N SER A 52 4.29 -12.71 2.37
CA SER A 52 3.45 -13.66 3.10
C SER A 52 3.29 -14.95 2.30
N SER A 53 3.13 -16.08 2.99
CA SER A 53 2.84 -17.37 2.35
C SER A 53 1.35 -17.54 2.01
N CYS A 54 0.63 -16.45 1.74
CA CYS A 54 -0.81 -16.49 1.56
C CYS A 54 -1.19 -16.85 0.12
N ASP A 55 -1.95 -17.93 -0.02
CA ASP A 55 -2.52 -18.33 -1.30
C ASP A 55 -3.92 -17.73 -1.45
N GLY A 56 -4.10 -16.78 -2.37
CA GLY A 56 -5.42 -16.22 -2.68
C GLY A 56 -5.46 -14.74 -3.08
N TYR A 57 -4.36 -14.01 -2.91
CA TYR A 57 -4.22 -12.64 -3.42
C TYR A 57 -2.77 -12.37 -3.84
N GLY A 58 -2.58 -11.41 -4.75
CA GLY A 58 -1.27 -10.85 -5.04
C GLY A 58 -0.83 -9.88 -3.95
N GLU A 59 0.47 -9.80 -3.67
CA GLU A 59 1.02 -8.98 -2.60
C GLU A 59 2.16 -8.09 -3.10
N ASN A 60 2.12 -6.81 -2.72
CA ASN A 60 3.22 -5.86 -2.89
C ASN A 60 3.63 -5.34 -1.51
N LEU A 61 4.94 -5.16 -1.29
CA LEU A 61 5.49 -4.68 -0.03
C LEU A 61 6.33 -3.41 -0.26
N ALA A 62 6.17 -2.42 0.61
CA ALA A 62 6.99 -1.20 0.62
C ALA A 62 7.38 -0.83 2.05
N ALA A 63 8.63 -0.38 2.23
CA ALA A 63 9.13 0.13 3.48
C ALA A 63 9.93 1.42 3.24
N ARG A 64 9.94 2.30 4.22
CA ARG A 64 10.73 3.54 4.22
C ARG A 64 11.46 3.64 5.54
N SER A 65 12.72 4.06 5.49
CA SER A 65 13.52 4.39 6.66
C SER A 65 14.00 5.83 6.54
N SER A 66 14.00 6.56 7.65
CA SER A 66 14.55 7.90 7.76
C SER A 66 15.11 8.11 9.16
N SER A 67 16.06 9.05 9.30
CA SER A 67 16.57 9.49 10.61
C SER A 67 15.55 10.32 11.41
N GLY A 68 14.50 10.82 10.75
CA GLY A 68 13.36 11.51 11.37
C GLY A 68 12.04 10.75 11.20
N VAL A 69 10.91 11.44 11.36
CA VAL A 69 9.57 10.84 11.18
C VAL A 69 9.36 10.42 9.72
N ALA A 70 9.16 9.12 9.49
CA ALA A 70 8.84 8.56 8.18
C ALA A 70 7.31 8.52 7.99
N THR A 71 6.74 9.53 7.34
CA THR A 71 5.33 9.47 6.91
C THR A 71 5.21 8.78 5.56
N MET A 72 4.30 7.80 5.48
CA MET A 72 3.91 7.15 4.23
C MET A 72 2.60 7.76 3.73
N THR A 73 2.49 8.03 2.42
CA THR A 73 1.27 8.57 1.78
C THR A 73 0.91 7.70 0.58
N GLY A 74 -0.37 7.55 0.29
CA GLY A 74 -0.84 6.82 -0.90
C GLY A 74 -0.93 7.69 -2.17
N LYS A 75 -0.60 8.98 -2.06
CA LYS A 75 -0.72 9.94 -3.16
C LYS A 75 0.27 9.65 -4.27
N ILE A 76 -0.18 9.88 -5.51
CA ILE A 76 0.71 9.90 -6.68
C ILE A 76 1.76 11.00 -6.47
N ARG A 77 3.00 10.68 -6.81
CA ARG A 77 4.09 11.66 -6.79
C ARG A 77 3.84 12.69 -7.90
N SER A 78 3.53 13.92 -7.51
CA SER A 78 3.38 15.08 -8.39
C SER A 78 4.69 15.61 -8.98
N ASP A 79 5.83 15.11 -8.52
CA ASP A 79 7.11 15.82 -8.65
C ASP A 79 7.96 15.33 -9.82
N CYS A 80 7.35 15.18 -11.00
CA CYS A 80 8.07 15.06 -12.27
C CYS A 80 7.73 16.26 -13.18
N GLU A 81 7.91 17.47 -12.63
CA GLU A 81 8.07 18.71 -13.37
C GLU A 81 9.24 19.48 -12.73
N GLN A 82 10.46 18.97 -12.91
CA GLN A 82 11.74 19.69 -12.81
C GLN A 82 12.81 18.91 -13.57
#